data_AF-G3A4W0-F1
#
_entry.id   AF-G3A4W0-F1
#
_cell.length_a   1.000
_cell.length_b   1.000
_cell.length_c   1.000
_cell.angle_alpha   90.00
_cell.angle_beta   90.00
_cell.angle_gamma   90.00
#
_symmetry.space_group_name_H-M   'P 1'
#
loop_
_entity.id
_entity.type
_entity.pdbx_description
1 polymer ?
#
loop_
_entity_poly.entity_id
_entity_poly.type
_entity_poly.pdbx_seq_one_letter_code
_entity_poly.pdbx_strand_id
1 'polypeptide(L)'
;MHDGTRLRLDGNGKTPMIVEFTLHDINRDIVDGCEIGLHIYAKSGLVALGGRPIETVQDHRLMVDEAGVVTRVVSTNGRVFAQSEHADLVGTVSTAISGMFLYGAGLAPEAEMLPGDSYDSSFDFDVVSPRLGITIGHMHAAHARVDVSEREVGPPQTIPTPVGPQPCRPIRYTRTATLGVLRLGNETIEPEPTVAHVTDWYCPALSVVVRQEVEQQGETQVINVVDLQR
;
A
#
# COMPACT_ATOMS: atom_id res chain seq x y z
N MET A 1 15.98 2.61 -6.92
CA MET A 1 15.38 3.52 -5.91
C MET A 1 16.34 4.66 -5.69
N HIS A 2 15.94 5.89 -6.01
CA HIS A 2 16.76 7.09 -5.84
C HIS A 2 15.95 8.17 -5.12
N ASP A 3 16.64 9.08 -4.43
CA ASP A 3 15.97 10.22 -3.81
C ASP A 3 15.22 11.05 -4.85
N GLY A 4 14.01 11.46 -4.49
CA GLY A 4 13.12 12.19 -5.40
C GLY A 4 12.35 11.30 -6.37
N THR A 5 12.47 9.96 -6.28
CA THR A 5 11.59 9.04 -7.03
C THR A 5 10.15 9.35 -6.65
N ARG A 6 9.30 9.61 -7.66
CA ARG A 6 7.86 9.87 -7.50
C ARG A 6 7.05 8.90 -8.33
N LEU A 7 5.99 8.37 -7.72
CA LEU A 7 5.04 7.48 -8.36
C LEU A 7 3.63 7.98 -8.11
N ARG A 8 2.86 8.20 -9.17
CA ARG A 8 1.44 8.54 -9.07
C ARG A 8 0.58 7.41 -9.61
N LEU A 9 -0.39 7.00 -8.79
CA LEU A 9 -1.40 6.01 -9.10
C LEU A 9 -2.79 6.66 -9.15
N ASP A 10 -3.57 6.29 -10.16
CA ASP A 10 -4.99 6.61 -10.24
C ASP A 10 -5.81 5.31 -10.26
N GLY A 11 -6.70 5.15 -9.29
CA GLY A 11 -7.67 4.07 -9.18
C GLY A 11 -9.05 4.52 -9.64
N ASN A 12 -9.70 3.70 -10.47
CA ASN A 12 -11.10 3.89 -10.85
C ASN A 12 -12.04 2.98 -10.03
N GLY A 13 -13.33 2.94 -10.37
CA GLY A 13 -14.34 2.10 -9.72
C GLY A 13 -15.19 2.83 -8.69
N LYS A 14 -15.75 2.09 -7.72
CA LYS A 14 -16.60 2.66 -6.65
C LYS A 14 -15.84 3.49 -5.62
N THR A 15 -14.54 3.26 -5.52
CA THR A 15 -13.63 4.01 -4.66
C THR A 15 -12.54 4.66 -5.50
N PRO A 16 -12.87 5.67 -6.34
CA PRO A 16 -11.87 6.37 -7.13
C PRO A 16 -10.83 6.97 -6.21
N MET A 17 -9.57 6.79 -6.55
CA MET A 17 -8.47 7.25 -5.71
C MET A 17 -7.31 7.79 -6.52
N ILE A 18 -6.58 8.71 -5.91
CA ILE A 18 -5.27 9.18 -6.36
C ILE A 18 -4.32 8.87 -5.22
N VAL A 19 -3.16 8.30 -5.53
CA VAL A 19 -2.10 8.06 -4.55
C VAL A 19 -0.77 8.50 -5.15
N GLU A 20 -0.02 9.29 -4.40
CA GLU A 20 1.31 9.77 -4.76
C GLU A 20 2.30 9.30 -3.70
N PHE A 21 3.32 8.57 -4.14
CA PHE A 21 4.44 8.15 -3.32
C PHE A 21 5.66 8.97 -3.70
N THR A 22 6.38 9.47 -2.70
CA THR A 22 7.68 10.12 -2.88
C THR A 22 8.71 9.45 -1.97
N LEU A 23 9.81 8.98 -2.57
CA LEU A 23 10.96 8.48 -1.82
C LEU A 23 11.96 9.60 -1.58
N HIS A 24 12.48 9.68 -0.37
CA HIS A 24 13.48 10.67 0.04
C HIS A 24 14.40 10.10 1.13
N ASP A 25 15.48 10.82 1.44
CA ASP A 25 16.43 10.50 2.51
C ASP A 25 16.92 9.03 2.47
N ILE A 26 17.19 8.50 1.27
CA ILE A 26 17.65 7.12 1.11
C ILE A 26 19.08 7.00 1.62
N ASN A 27 19.26 6.23 2.69
CA ASN A 27 20.57 5.93 3.26
C ASN A 27 20.97 4.47 2.96
N ARG A 28 22.12 4.30 2.30
CA ARG A 28 22.71 3.01 1.92
C ARG A 28 24.00 2.68 2.66
N ASP A 29 24.35 3.46 3.67
CA ASP A 29 25.55 3.21 4.49
C ASP A 29 25.35 2.06 5.51
N ILE A 30 24.20 1.38 5.42
CA ILE A 30 23.84 0.22 6.23
C ILE A 30 24.30 -1.04 5.48
N VAL A 31 25.07 -1.89 6.15
CA VAL A 31 25.48 -3.18 5.60
C VAL A 31 24.24 -4.07 5.43
N ASP A 32 24.08 -4.65 4.24
CA ASP A 32 22.98 -5.56 3.88
C ASP A 32 21.57 -4.96 4.10
N GLY A 33 21.42 -3.66 3.85
CA GLY A 33 20.13 -2.99 3.97
C GLY A 33 20.14 -1.53 3.51
N CYS A 34 19.01 -0.86 3.74
CA CYS A 34 18.90 0.59 3.55
C CYS A 34 17.80 1.19 4.43
N GLU A 35 17.89 2.50 4.65
CA GLU A 35 16.81 3.30 5.22
C GLU A 35 16.19 4.14 4.10
N ILE A 36 14.85 4.24 4.07
CA ILE A 36 14.11 4.97 3.05
C ILE A 36 13.05 5.84 3.74
N GLY A 37 13.08 7.14 3.48
CA GLY A 37 11.97 8.04 3.75
C GLY A 37 10.87 7.86 2.70
N LEU A 38 9.63 7.65 3.16
CA LEU A 38 8.47 7.48 2.29
C LEU A 38 7.38 8.47 2.70
N HIS A 39 7.08 9.40 1.79
CA HIS A 39 5.93 10.29 1.88
C HIS A 39 4.80 9.78 0.99
N ILE A 40 3.59 9.74 1.53
CA ILE A 40 2.39 9.27 0.83
C ILE A 40 1.33 10.36 0.92
N TYR A 41 0.85 10.82 -0.23
CA TYR A 41 -0.39 11.58 -0.33
C TYR A 41 -1.44 10.70 -1.00
N ALA A 42 -2.62 10.58 -0.40
CA ALA A 42 -3.72 9.84 -0.98
C ALA A 42 -5.00 10.66 -0.90
N LYS A 43 -5.83 10.55 -1.94
CA LYS A 43 -7.18 11.11 -2.00
C LYS A 43 -8.13 10.04 -2.49
N SER A 44 -9.07 9.61 -1.67
CA SER A 44 -10.05 8.58 -2.03
C SER A 44 -11.47 9.11 -1.89
N GLY A 45 -12.28 8.90 -2.92
CA GLY A 45 -13.72 9.16 -2.87
C GLY A 45 -14.47 7.88 -2.54
N LEU A 46 -15.43 7.94 -1.64
CA LEU A 46 -16.44 6.87 -1.48
C LEU A 46 -17.68 7.31 -2.25
N VAL A 47 -17.82 6.88 -3.51
CA VAL A 47 -18.90 7.33 -4.41
C VAL A 47 -20.28 7.10 -3.79
N ALA A 48 -20.44 6.00 -3.05
CA ALA A 48 -21.70 5.65 -2.38
C ALA A 48 -22.11 6.63 -1.27
N LEU A 49 -21.16 7.36 -0.67
CA LEU A 49 -21.44 8.27 0.45
C LEU A 49 -21.70 9.72 0.00
N GLY A 50 -21.43 10.06 -1.27
CA GLY A 50 -21.76 11.38 -1.84
C GLY A 50 -21.10 12.59 -1.17
N GLY A 51 -20.10 12.37 -0.31
CA GLY A 51 -19.42 13.40 0.48
C GLY A 51 -18.05 13.81 -0.06
N ARG A 52 -17.37 14.68 0.67
CA ARG A 52 -16.00 15.11 0.33
C ARG A 52 -15.03 13.91 0.35
N PRO A 53 -14.08 13.80 -0.61
CA PRO A 53 -13.06 12.75 -0.57
C PRO A 53 -12.25 12.80 0.73
N ILE A 54 -11.80 11.63 1.17
CA ILE A 54 -10.86 11.49 2.26
C ILE A 54 -9.48 11.81 1.70
N GLU A 55 -8.79 12.77 2.31
CA GLU A 55 -7.41 13.11 1.99
C GLU A 55 -6.52 12.58 3.10
N THR A 56 -5.41 11.93 2.76
CA THR A 56 -4.50 11.34 3.73
C THR A 56 -3.08 11.71 3.38
N VAL A 57 -2.32 12.15 4.38
CA VAL A 57 -0.88 12.38 4.31
C VAL A 57 -0.21 11.42 5.28
N GLN A 58 0.81 10.72 4.81
CA GLN A 58 1.58 9.79 5.62
C GLN A 58 3.07 10.00 5.43
N ASP A 59 3.82 9.91 6.52
CA ASP A 59 5.27 9.99 6.53
C ASP A 59 5.83 8.77 7.27
N HIS A 60 6.64 7.99 6.56
CA HIS A 60 7.21 6.74 7.05
C HIS A 60 8.73 6.77 6.94
N ARG A 61 9.38 6.06 7.87
CA ARG A 61 10.79 5.71 7.76
C ARG A 61 10.89 4.20 7.70
N LEU A 62 11.26 3.69 6.53
CA LEU A 62 11.36 2.27 6.25
C LEU A 62 12.78 1.81 6.49
N MET A 63 12.92 0.76 7.30
CA MET A 63 14.16 0.00 7.46
C MET A 63 14.05 -1.26 6.62
N VAL A 64 14.91 -1.40 5.61
CA VAL A 64 15.00 -2.58 4.75
C VAL A 64 16.19 -3.42 5.21
N ASP A 65 15.92 -4.68 5.55
CA ASP A 65 16.92 -5.69 5.89
C ASP A 65 16.92 -6.76 4.80
N GLU A 66 18.07 -6.91 4.13
CA GLU A 66 18.32 -7.84 3.04
C GLU A 66 19.29 -8.97 3.46
N ALA A 67 19.77 -8.99 4.70
CA ALA A 67 20.74 -9.98 5.18
C ALA A 67 20.13 -11.39 5.35
N GLY A 68 18.80 -11.47 5.45
CA GLY A 68 18.04 -12.70 5.64
C GLY A 68 17.72 -13.45 4.35
N VAL A 69 17.18 -14.67 4.50
CA VAL A 69 16.62 -15.46 3.38
C VAL A 69 15.40 -14.78 2.75
N VAL A 70 14.74 -13.90 3.52
CA VAL A 70 13.56 -13.14 3.12
C VAL A 70 13.81 -11.67 3.46
N THR A 71 13.53 -10.77 2.52
CA THR A 71 13.60 -9.33 2.75
C THR A 71 12.59 -8.92 3.81
N ARG A 72 13.05 -8.15 4.80
CA ARG A 72 12.18 -7.60 5.84
C ARG A 72 12.16 -6.09 5.72
N VAL A 73 10.95 -5.52 5.74
CA VAL A 73 10.78 -4.06 5.75
C VAL A 73 9.98 -3.66 6.96
N VAL A 74 10.50 -2.73 7.76
CA VAL A 74 9.85 -2.27 8.98
C VAL A 74 9.69 -0.76 8.92
N SER A 75 8.46 -0.30 9.16
CA SER A 75 8.12 1.08 9.46
C SER A 75 7.63 1.15 10.90
N THR A 76 8.33 1.87 11.77
CA THR A 76 7.85 2.14 13.13
C THR A 76 7.44 3.59 13.26
N ASN A 77 6.29 3.86 13.89
CA ASN A 77 5.79 5.21 14.16
C ASN A 77 5.63 6.09 12.89
N GLY A 78 5.18 5.50 11.78
CA GLY A 78 4.77 6.26 10.62
C GLY A 78 3.64 7.20 10.99
N ARG A 79 3.76 8.48 10.64
CA ARG A 79 2.78 9.51 11.00
C ARG A 79 1.68 9.52 9.96
N VAL A 80 0.44 9.59 10.41
CA VAL A 80 -0.72 9.66 9.51
C VAL A 80 -1.60 10.81 9.92
N PHE A 81 -2.03 11.57 8.92
CA PHE A 81 -3.05 12.59 9.02
C PHE A 81 -4.08 12.35 7.93
N ALA A 82 -5.29 11.92 8.31
CA ALA A 82 -6.40 11.75 7.37
C ALA A 82 -7.50 12.77 7.67
N GLN A 83 -8.05 13.37 6.63
CA GLN A 83 -9.10 14.37 6.73
C GLN A 83 -10.34 13.90 5.98
N SER A 84 -11.50 14.04 6.61
CA SER A 84 -12.79 13.78 5.97
C SER A 84 -13.80 14.86 6.32
N GLU A 85 -15.01 14.73 5.78
CA GLU A 85 -16.12 15.62 6.13
C GLU A 85 -16.57 15.48 7.59
N HIS A 86 -16.42 14.28 8.17
CA HIS A 86 -17.02 13.94 9.46
C HIS A 86 -16.01 13.88 10.60
N ALA A 87 -14.79 13.42 10.32
CA ALA A 87 -13.73 13.29 11.30
C ALA A 87 -12.35 13.37 10.65
N ASP A 88 -11.40 13.97 11.35
CA ASP A 88 -9.99 13.85 11.04
C ASP A 88 -9.38 12.74 11.90
N LEU A 89 -8.42 12.00 11.35
CA LEU A 89 -7.63 11.00 12.07
C LEU A 89 -6.19 11.48 12.14
N VAL A 90 -5.63 11.52 13.34
CA VAL A 90 -4.25 11.95 13.57
C VAL A 90 -3.56 10.95 14.46
N GLY A 91 -2.42 10.42 14.04
CA GLY A 91 -1.65 9.53 14.90
C GLY A 91 -0.61 8.75 14.15
N THR A 92 -0.45 7.48 14.52
CA THR A 92 0.66 6.66 14.04
C THR A 92 0.25 5.27 13.58
N VAL A 93 1.05 4.73 12.66
CA VAL A 93 0.98 3.36 12.18
C VAL A 93 2.37 2.74 12.27
N SER A 94 2.43 1.48 12.69
CA SER A 94 3.63 0.67 12.56
C SER A 94 3.31 -0.53 11.67
N THR A 95 4.22 -0.89 10.79
CA THR A 95 4.06 -1.99 9.83
C THR A 95 5.36 -2.76 9.73
N ALA A 96 5.30 -4.08 9.85
CA ALA A 96 6.37 -5.00 9.56
C ALA A 96 5.95 -5.88 8.38
N ILE A 97 6.77 -5.91 7.35
CA ILE A 97 6.58 -6.68 6.13
C ILE A 97 7.62 -7.79 6.14
N SER A 98 7.17 -9.01 5.93
CA SER A 98 8.02 -10.20 5.80
C SER A 98 7.62 -10.94 4.54
N GLY A 99 8.51 -10.98 3.55
CA GLY A 99 8.26 -11.62 2.27
C GLY A 99 9.01 -10.95 1.13
N MET A 100 8.41 -10.99 -0.04
CA MET A 100 8.81 -10.28 -1.24
C MET A 100 8.38 -8.81 -1.16
N PHE A 101 9.21 -7.95 -0.55
CA PHE A 101 9.00 -6.51 -0.63
C PHE A 101 9.36 -6.02 -2.04
N LEU A 102 8.33 -5.72 -2.85
CA LEU A 102 8.44 -5.42 -4.28
C LEU A 102 8.97 -6.61 -5.09
N TYR A 103 8.78 -6.60 -6.41
CA TYR A 103 9.27 -7.66 -7.32
C TYR A 103 10.80 -7.66 -7.54
N GLY A 104 11.59 -7.18 -6.56
CA GLY A 104 13.06 -7.18 -6.54
C GLY A 104 13.72 -6.46 -7.71
N ALA A 105 15.01 -6.78 -7.95
CA ALA A 105 15.85 -6.27 -9.04
C ALA A 105 15.42 -6.76 -10.46
N GLY A 106 14.20 -7.30 -10.58
CA GLY A 106 13.74 -8.00 -11.77
C GLY A 106 13.17 -9.35 -11.38
N LEU A 107 11.91 -9.57 -11.74
CA LEU A 107 11.35 -10.91 -11.81
C LEU A 107 12.21 -11.79 -12.73
N ALA A 108 12.73 -12.91 -12.22
CA ALA A 108 13.48 -13.85 -13.06
C ALA A 108 12.62 -14.24 -14.29
N PRO A 109 13.16 -14.18 -15.52
CA PRO A 109 12.37 -14.39 -16.74
C PRO A 109 11.57 -15.71 -16.73
N GLU A 110 12.15 -16.74 -16.12
CA GLU A 110 11.62 -18.10 -15.99
C GLU A 110 10.74 -18.32 -14.75
N ALA A 111 10.59 -17.34 -13.87
CA ALA A 111 9.77 -17.50 -12.68
C ALA A 111 8.30 -17.71 -13.09
N GLU A 112 7.73 -18.86 -12.70
CA GLU A 112 6.31 -19.19 -12.87
C GLU A 112 5.54 -19.01 -11.55
N MET A 113 6.23 -19.12 -10.42
CA MET A 113 5.69 -18.97 -9.08
C MET A 113 6.60 -18.09 -8.23
N LEU A 114 5.98 -17.28 -7.38
CA LEU A 114 6.67 -16.47 -6.38
C LEU A 114 6.10 -16.77 -4.99
N PRO A 115 6.93 -16.71 -3.93
CA PRO A 115 6.43 -16.84 -2.57
C PRO A 115 5.41 -15.75 -2.24
N GLY A 116 4.55 -16.02 -1.26
CA GLY A 116 3.67 -15.05 -0.64
C GLY A 116 4.37 -14.18 0.40
N ASP A 117 3.62 -13.23 0.96
CA ASP A 117 4.12 -12.29 1.97
C ASP A 117 3.13 -12.14 3.12
N SER A 118 3.62 -11.55 4.21
CA SER A 118 2.78 -11.09 5.30
C SER A 118 3.14 -9.68 5.73
N TYR A 119 2.11 -8.93 6.12
CA TYR A 119 2.19 -7.56 6.61
C TYR A 119 1.50 -7.55 7.97
N ASP A 120 2.24 -7.24 9.02
CA ASP A 120 1.73 -7.09 10.37
C ASP A 120 1.78 -5.62 10.75
N SER A 121 0.62 -5.05 11.06
CA SER A 121 0.46 -3.63 11.36
C SER A 121 -0.22 -3.40 12.69
N SER A 122 0.02 -2.22 13.27
CA SER A 122 -0.76 -1.66 14.36
C SER A 122 -0.98 -0.18 14.10
N PHE A 123 -2.07 0.38 14.63
CA PHE A 123 -2.34 1.81 14.52
C PHE A 123 -3.02 2.36 15.76
N ASP A 124 -2.77 3.64 15.98
CA ASP A 124 -3.21 4.42 17.12
C ASP A 124 -3.50 5.84 16.62
N PHE A 125 -4.78 6.23 16.65
CA PHE A 125 -5.27 7.48 16.10
C PHE A 125 -6.20 8.21 17.06
N ASP A 126 -6.00 9.51 17.21
CA ASP A 126 -7.01 10.41 17.73
C ASP A 126 -8.04 10.72 16.63
N VAL A 127 -9.32 10.63 17.01
CA VAL A 127 -10.43 11.06 16.17
C VAL A 127 -10.75 12.50 16.53
N VAL A 128 -10.53 13.43 15.61
CA VAL A 128 -10.62 14.86 15.83
C VAL A 128 -11.84 15.43 15.09
N SER A 129 -12.62 16.27 15.77
CA SER A 129 -13.71 17.00 15.13
C SER A 129 -13.14 18.06 14.19
N PRO A 130 -13.42 18.02 12.88
CA PRO A 130 -12.89 19.03 11.95
C PRO A 130 -13.42 20.43 12.24
N ARG A 131 -14.62 20.50 12.85
CA ARG A 131 -15.29 21.76 13.20
C ARG A 131 -14.73 22.40 14.47
N LEU A 132 -14.41 21.58 15.47
CA LEU A 132 -14.04 22.06 16.81
C LEU A 132 -12.52 22.00 17.06
N GLY A 133 -11.77 21.21 16.27
CA GLY A 133 -10.34 21.01 16.47
C GLY A 133 -9.99 20.26 17.76
N ILE A 134 -10.95 19.55 18.35
CA ILE A 134 -10.78 18.79 19.60
C ILE A 134 -10.88 17.29 19.33
N THR A 135 -10.14 16.50 20.08
CA THR A 135 -10.27 15.04 20.12
C THR A 135 -11.64 14.66 20.68
N ILE A 136 -12.40 13.90 19.91
CA ILE A 136 -13.74 13.41 20.24
C ILE A 136 -13.77 11.89 20.44
N GLY A 137 -12.65 11.21 20.15
CA GLY A 137 -12.53 9.77 20.32
C GLY A 137 -11.12 9.31 20.04
N HIS A 138 -10.92 8.01 20.21
CA HIS A 138 -9.64 7.36 20.00
C HIS A 138 -9.88 6.03 19.28
N MET A 139 -9.09 5.76 18.25
CA MET A 139 -9.18 4.59 17.40
C MET A 139 -7.87 3.81 17.49
N HIS A 140 -7.95 2.55 17.89
CA HIS A 140 -6.76 1.73 18.09
C HIS A 140 -7.00 0.29 17.64
N ALA A 141 -6.05 -0.26 16.87
CA ALA A 141 -5.94 -1.69 16.64
C ALA A 141 -4.51 -2.16 16.94
N ALA A 142 -4.39 -3.10 17.87
CA ALA A 142 -3.11 -3.66 18.29
C ALA A 142 -2.49 -4.54 17.19
N HIS A 143 -3.34 -5.13 16.34
CA HIS A 143 -2.91 -6.09 15.34
C HIS A 143 -3.87 -6.08 14.15
N ALA A 144 -3.36 -5.68 13.00
CA ALA A 144 -3.96 -5.86 11.70
C ALA A 144 -2.98 -6.65 10.84
N ARG A 145 -3.48 -7.56 10.01
CA ARG A 145 -2.66 -8.45 9.19
C ARG A 145 -3.12 -8.45 7.75
N VAL A 146 -2.19 -8.44 6.83
CA VAL A 146 -2.44 -8.75 5.42
C VAL A 146 -1.59 -9.97 5.07
N ASP A 147 -2.23 -11.03 4.61
CA ASP A 147 -1.58 -12.21 4.05
C ASP A 147 -1.74 -12.19 2.54
N VAL A 148 -0.63 -12.41 1.84
CA VAL A 148 -0.59 -12.57 0.38
C VAL A 148 -0.19 -14.00 0.08
N SER A 149 -1.01 -14.70 -0.70
CA SER A 149 -0.71 -16.07 -1.12
C SER A 149 0.54 -16.13 -2.00
N GLU A 150 1.00 -17.35 -2.28
CA GLU A 150 1.88 -17.58 -3.44
C GLU A 150 1.28 -16.94 -4.69
N ARG A 151 2.17 -16.49 -5.59
CA ARG A 151 1.80 -15.69 -6.75
C ARG A 151 2.10 -16.46 -8.02
N GLU A 152 1.10 -16.60 -8.87
CA GLU A 152 1.23 -17.19 -10.18
C GLU A 152 1.68 -16.14 -11.19
N VAL A 153 2.72 -16.44 -11.94
CA VAL A 153 3.32 -15.51 -12.89
C VAL A 153 2.99 -15.92 -14.32
N GLY A 154 2.12 -15.16 -14.97
CA GLY A 154 1.69 -15.42 -16.34
C GLY A 154 2.73 -15.06 -17.41
N PRO A 155 2.43 -15.39 -18.67
CA PRO A 155 3.28 -15.05 -19.80
C PRO A 155 3.30 -13.53 -20.05
N PRO A 156 4.39 -12.99 -20.62
CA PRO A 156 4.46 -11.57 -20.99
C PRO A 156 3.35 -11.15 -21.96
N GLN A 157 2.78 -9.98 -21.72
CA GLN A 157 1.79 -9.33 -22.58
C GLN A 157 2.14 -7.85 -22.72
N THR A 158 1.97 -7.31 -23.92
CA THR A 158 2.19 -5.88 -24.17
C THR A 158 0.98 -5.08 -23.70
N ILE A 159 1.16 -4.17 -22.76
CA ILE A 159 0.11 -3.27 -22.26
C ILE A 159 0.52 -1.79 -22.39
N PRO A 160 -0.44 -0.85 -22.50
CA PRO A 160 -0.16 0.58 -22.44
C PRO A 160 0.40 0.99 -21.08
N THR A 161 1.41 1.85 -21.06
CA THR A 161 1.98 2.46 -19.83
C THR A 161 2.25 3.96 -20.06
N PRO A 162 2.52 4.75 -19.00
CA PRO A 162 2.87 6.17 -19.15
C PRO A 162 4.08 6.45 -20.04
N VAL A 163 5.00 5.49 -20.17
CA VAL A 163 6.22 5.60 -20.99
C VAL A 163 6.10 4.88 -22.34
N GLY A 164 4.87 4.57 -22.76
CA GLY A 164 4.56 3.81 -23.99
C GLY A 164 4.24 2.34 -23.73
N PRO A 165 3.89 1.55 -24.78
CA PRO A 165 3.61 0.13 -24.62
C PRO A 165 4.82 -0.64 -24.10
N GLN A 166 4.62 -1.50 -23.09
CA GLN A 166 5.69 -2.31 -22.47
C GLN A 166 5.29 -3.78 -22.37
N PRO A 167 6.25 -4.72 -22.51
CA PRO A 167 6.02 -6.12 -22.17
C PRO A 167 5.97 -6.27 -20.65
N CYS A 168 4.82 -6.68 -20.12
CA CYS A 168 4.59 -6.84 -18.69
C CYS A 168 4.01 -8.23 -18.41
N ARG A 169 4.29 -8.78 -17.23
CA ARG A 169 3.81 -10.10 -16.81
C ARG A 169 2.68 -9.90 -15.81
N PRO A 170 1.50 -10.54 -16.00
CA PRO A 170 0.46 -10.54 -15.00
C PRO A 170 0.85 -11.49 -13.87
N ILE A 171 0.73 -11.04 -12.63
CA ILE A 171 1.07 -11.78 -11.42
C ILE A 171 -0.18 -11.86 -10.57
N ARG A 172 -0.69 -13.08 -10.36
CA ARG A 172 -1.98 -13.32 -9.72
C ARG A 172 -1.81 -13.89 -8.33
N TYR A 173 -2.58 -13.37 -7.38
CA TYR A 173 -2.56 -13.86 -6.01
C TYR A 173 -3.85 -13.52 -5.28
N THR A 174 -4.03 -14.13 -4.11
CA THR A 174 -5.09 -13.77 -3.16
C THR A 174 -4.49 -12.95 -2.03
N ARG A 175 -5.18 -11.87 -1.67
CA ARG A 175 -4.85 -11.02 -0.53
C ARG A 175 -5.97 -11.12 0.50
N THR A 176 -5.63 -11.50 1.73
CA THR A 176 -6.55 -11.55 2.86
C THR A 176 -6.14 -10.49 3.88
N ALA A 177 -7.03 -9.54 4.17
CA ALA A 177 -6.80 -8.49 5.15
C ALA A 177 -7.71 -8.69 6.36
N THR A 178 -7.10 -8.72 7.53
CA THR A 178 -7.76 -8.93 8.83
C THR A 178 -7.42 -7.76 9.75
N LEU A 179 -8.41 -6.99 10.18
CA LEU A 179 -8.16 -5.83 11.06
C LEU A 179 -7.97 -6.22 12.53
N GLY A 180 -8.38 -7.43 12.91
CA GLY A 180 -8.46 -7.85 14.31
C GLY A 180 -9.47 -6.99 15.09
N VAL A 181 -9.22 -6.87 16.40
CA VAL A 181 -10.07 -6.08 17.30
C VAL A 181 -9.75 -4.59 17.16
N LEU A 182 -10.72 -3.84 16.64
CA LEU A 182 -10.70 -2.39 16.57
C LEU A 182 -11.43 -1.79 17.78
N ARG A 183 -10.76 -0.90 18.52
CA ARG A 183 -11.38 -0.12 19.59
C ARG A 183 -11.66 1.29 19.08
N LEU A 184 -12.90 1.76 19.19
CA LEU A 184 -13.32 3.10 18.80
C LEU A 184 -14.05 3.76 19.97
N GLY A 185 -13.35 4.61 20.72
CA GLY A 185 -13.84 5.12 22.00
C GLY A 185 -14.15 3.97 22.97
N ASN A 186 -15.42 3.82 23.34
CA ASN A 186 -15.88 2.72 24.20
C ASN A 186 -16.41 1.51 23.42
N GLU A 187 -16.47 1.59 22.09
CA GLU A 187 -16.95 0.51 21.24
C GLU A 187 -15.79 -0.44 20.85
N THR A 188 -16.13 -1.70 20.67
CA THR A 188 -15.23 -2.73 20.17
C THR A 188 -15.86 -3.35 18.94
N ILE A 189 -15.12 -3.34 17.84
CA ILE A 189 -15.54 -3.82 16.52
C ILE A 189 -14.54 -4.88 16.10
N GLU A 190 -15.02 -6.01 15.61
CA GLU A 190 -14.19 -7.07 15.04
C GLU A 190 -14.69 -7.33 13.62
N PRO A 191 -14.15 -6.62 12.61
CA PRO A 191 -14.59 -6.80 11.23
C PRO A 191 -14.21 -8.18 10.70
N GLU A 192 -15.09 -8.74 9.90
CA GLU A 192 -14.77 -9.95 9.13
C GLU A 192 -13.56 -9.71 8.20
N PRO A 193 -12.68 -10.71 8.03
CA PRO A 193 -11.60 -10.63 7.07
C PRO A 193 -12.12 -10.32 5.66
N THR A 194 -11.37 -9.50 4.94
CA THR A 194 -11.65 -9.19 3.54
C THR A 194 -10.71 -9.97 2.64
N VAL A 195 -11.26 -10.58 1.60
CA VAL A 195 -10.50 -11.33 0.60
C VAL A 195 -10.63 -10.63 -0.74
N ALA A 196 -9.49 -10.42 -1.40
CA ALA A 196 -9.41 -9.89 -2.73
C ALA A 196 -8.53 -10.78 -3.63
N HIS A 197 -8.91 -10.93 -4.89
CA HIS A 197 -8.07 -11.52 -5.92
C HIS A 197 -7.40 -10.40 -6.69
N VAL A 198 -6.08 -10.45 -6.77
CA VAL A 198 -5.28 -9.35 -7.31
C VAL A 198 -4.50 -9.82 -8.53
N THR A 199 -4.47 -9.00 -9.57
CA THR A 199 -3.54 -9.14 -10.70
C THR A 199 -2.66 -7.90 -10.80
N ASP A 200 -1.38 -8.08 -10.52
CA ASP A 200 -0.35 -7.07 -10.74
C ASP A 200 0.27 -7.21 -12.12
N TRP A 201 0.34 -6.12 -12.87
CA TRP A 201 1.02 -6.07 -14.16
C TRP A 201 2.41 -5.50 -13.98
N TYR A 202 3.37 -6.39 -13.72
CA TYR A 202 4.78 -6.02 -13.52
C TYR A 202 5.50 -5.91 -14.87
N CYS A 203 6.14 -4.78 -15.13
CA CYS A 203 6.94 -4.57 -16.34
C CYS A 203 8.44 -4.65 -15.99
N PRO A 204 9.16 -5.73 -16.37
CA PRO A 204 10.56 -5.90 -15.99
C PRO A 204 11.47 -4.76 -16.44
N ALA A 205 11.26 -4.22 -17.64
CA ALA A 205 12.02 -3.08 -18.17
C ALA A 205 11.87 -1.81 -17.33
N LEU A 206 10.76 -1.68 -16.61
CA LEU A 206 10.48 -0.58 -15.69
C LEU A 206 10.63 -1.00 -14.22
N SER A 207 10.90 -2.26 -13.91
CA SER A 207 11.00 -2.76 -12.54
C SER A 207 9.86 -2.30 -11.62
N VAL A 208 8.64 -2.19 -12.14
CA VAL A 208 7.48 -1.64 -11.42
C VAL A 208 6.18 -2.31 -11.87
N VAL A 209 5.21 -2.40 -10.96
CA VAL A 209 3.81 -2.71 -11.29
C VAL A 209 3.18 -1.46 -11.89
N VAL A 210 2.80 -1.51 -13.17
CA VAL A 210 2.17 -0.35 -13.85
C VAL A 210 0.66 -0.35 -13.76
N ARG A 211 0.06 -1.51 -13.46
CA ARG A 211 -1.38 -1.66 -13.26
C ARG A 211 -1.63 -2.75 -12.22
N GLN A 212 -2.60 -2.52 -11.35
CA GLN A 212 -3.14 -3.51 -10.44
C GLN A 212 -4.65 -3.61 -10.65
N GLU A 213 -5.15 -4.83 -10.79
CA GLU A 213 -6.57 -5.14 -10.85
C GLU A 213 -6.94 -5.86 -9.56
N VAL A 214 -7.92 -5.33 -8.83
CA VAL A 214 -8.36 -5.85 -7.53
C VAL A 214 -9.81 -6.26 -7.65
N GLU A 215 -10.07 -7.56 -7.54
CA GLU A 215 -11.40 -8.13 -7.51
C GLU A 215 -11.80 -8.44 -6.07
N GLN A 216 -12.85 -7.80 -5.58
CA GLN A 216 -13.35 -7.96 -4.22
C GLN A 216 -14.87 -7.81 -4.21
N GLN A 217 -15.57 -8.74 -3.54
CA GLN A 217 -17.03 -8.70 -3.38
C GLN A 217 -17.81 -8.55 -4.71
N GLY A 218 -17.30 -9.15 -5.79
CA GLY A 218 -17.91 -9.08 -7.12
C GLY A 218 -17.67 -7.77 -7.88
N GLU A 219 -16.77 -6.92 -7.38
CA GLU A 219 -16.37 -5.67 -8.03
C GLU A 219 -14.90 -5.70 -8.42
N THR A 220 -14.58 -5.09 -9.56
CA THR A 220 -13.19 -4.92 -10.02
C THR A 220 -12.81 -3.45 -9.93
N GLN A 221 -11.72 -3.18 -9.22
CA GLN A 221 -11.05 -1.88 -9.20
C GLN A 221 -9.74 -1.97 -10.00
N VAL A 222 -9.52 -1.03 -10.92
CA VAL A 222 -8.28 -0.94 -11.69
C VAL A 222 -7.50 0.29 -11.23
N ILE A 223 -6.26 0.07 -10.82
CA ILE A 223 -5.31 1.09 -10.38
C ILE A 223 -4.18 1.13 -11.40
N ASN A 224 -3.92 2.29 -11.99
CA ASN A 224 -2.85 2.46 -12.97
C ASN A 224 -1.81 3.44 -12.46
N VAL A 225 -0.54 3.15 -12.73
CA VAL A 225 0.51 4.17 -12.71
C VAL A 225 0.22 5.15 -13.84
N VAL A 226 0.10 6.43 -13.49
CA VAL A 226 -0.16 7.51 -14.45
C VAL A 226 1.03 8.46 -14.60
N ASP A 227 1.90 8.53 -13.58
CA ASP A 227 3.18 9.23 -13.66
C ASP A 227 4.26 8.46 -12.91
N LEU A 228 5.47 8.44 -13.48
CA LEU A 228 6.65 7.82 -12.90
C LEU A 228 7.86 8.69 -13.18
N GLN A 229 8.45 9.23 -12.11
CA GLN A 229 9.65 10.05 -12.16
C GLN A 229 10.74 9.41 -11.30
N ARG A 230 11.97 9.37 -11.83
CA ARG A 230 13.12 8.72 -11.21
C ARG A 230 14.29 9.67 -11.04
#